data_AF-A0A7L3AGF7-F1
#
_entry.id   AF-A0A7L3AGF7-F1
#
_cell.length_a   1.000
_cell.length_b   1.000
_cell.length_c   1.000
_cell.angle_alpha   90.00
_cell.angle_beta   90.00
_cell.angle_gamma   90.00
#
_symmetry.space_group_name_H-M   'P 1'
#
loop_
_entity.id
_entity.type
_entity.pdbx_description
1 polymer ?
#
loop_
_entity_poly.entity_id
_entity_poly.type
_entity_poly.pdbx_seq_one_letter_code
_entity_poly.pdbx_strand_id
1 'polypeptide(L)'
;LFQLQEQKFDKVCFHVALDEIPEEFVSDSTVYFLRDTKERVTEPNDLTEANEVLPKVIKFGVLTDDALLMLRNAVPQVNVNLLGTELAEEKEQPEEYCSVQMRNEIQMNRQKVTTQETEVGDMKLEMPTVNLDGEVTVLARVPEVVEALESCAMTWQKLLSTALKEQLKKVPQGDGPLAEVDFWRERNDNLSALTEQTKLSEVQKVLEILQEAESECTGDLQVVLSDLR
;
A
#
# COMPACT_ATOMS: atom_id res chain seq x y z
N LEU A 1 46.59 -34.28 8.79
CA LEU A 1 45.28 -34.00 8.17
C LEU A 1 44.29 -33.68 9.28
N PHE A 2 44.13 -32.41 9.62
CA PHE A 2 42.97 -31.94 10.39
C PHE A 2 42.45 -30.72 9.64
N GLN A 3 41.36 -30.91 8.91
CA GLN A 3 40.59 -29.85 8.28
C GLN A 3 39.74 -29.21 9.38
N LEU A 4 39.98 -27.93 9.67
CA LEU A 4 39.06 -27.12 10.47
C LEU A 4 37.81 -26.89 9.61
N GLN A 5 36.72 -27.53 10.01
CA GLN A 5 35.42 -27.31 9.40
C GLN A 5 34.84 -26.04 10.04
N GLU A 6 34.89 -24.91 9.31
CA GLU A 6 34.16 -23.70 9.70
C GLU A 6 32.66 -23.99 9.62
N GLN A 7 32.06 -24.23 10.78
CA GLN A 7 30.62 -24.25 10.94
C GLN A 7 30.17 -22.79 11.13
N LYS A 8 29.65 -22.17 10.09
CA LYS A 8 28.96 -20.87 10.18
C LYS A 8 27.75 -21.06 11.10
N PHE A 9 27.82 -20.52 12.31
CA PHE A 9 26.64 -20.28 13.13
C PHE A 9 26.03 -18.96 12.65
N ASP A 10 24.82 -19.02 12.13
CA ASP A 10 24.03 -17.80 11.89
C ASP A 10 23.82 -17.10 13.24
N LYS A 11 24.54 -16.00 13.44
CA LYS A 11 24.42 -15.19 14.65
C LYS A 11 23.12 -14.39 14.52
N VAL A 12 22.10 -14.79 15.29
CA VAL A 12 20.88 -13.99 15.42
C VAL A 12 21.26 -12.62 16.00
N CYS A 13 21.09 -11.57 15.21
CA CYS A 13 21.36 -10.20 15.60
C CYS A 13 20.01 -9.47 15.77
N PHE A 14 19.82 -8.81 16.91
CA PHE A 14 18.67 -7.94 17.13
C PHE A 14 19.13 -6.50 16.94
N HIS A 15 18.40 -5.76 16.10
CA HIS A 15 18.62 -4.35 15.87
C HIS A 15 17.60 -3.57 16.72
N VAL A 16 18.06 -2.51 17.38
CA VAL A 16 17.23 -1.67 18.24
C VAL A 16 17.37 -0.23 17.78
N ALA A 17 16.25 0.40 17.48
CA ALA A 17 16.15 1.81 17.14
C ALA A 17 15.16 2.50 18.08
N LEU A 18 15.32 3.82 18.24
CA LEU A 18 14.42 4.67 19.00
C LEU A 18 13.75 5.65 18.03
N ASP A 19 12.45 5.84 18.21
CA ASP A 19 11.57 6.74 17.45
C ASP A 19 11.32 6.36 15.98
N GLU A 20 12.38 6.11 15.20
CA GLU A 20 12.28 5.83 13.76
C GLU A 20 12.85 4.46 13.39
N ILE A 21 12.16 3.75 12.50
CA ILE A 21 12.65 2.49 11.92
C ILE A 21 13.53 2.84 10.72
N PRO A 22 14.83 2.45 10.70
CA PRO A 22 15.69 2.71 9.55
C PRO A 22 15.14 2.05 8.28
N GLU A 23 15.30 2.73 7.13
CA GLU A 23 14.75 2.27 5.83
C GLU A 23 15.17 0.84 5.47
N GLU A 24 16.38 0.45 5.85
CA GLU A 24 16.93 -0.89 5.61
C GLU A 24 16.20 -2.03 6.35
N PHE A 25 15.39 -1.72 7.37
CA PHE A 25 14.64 -2.69 8.19
C PHE A 25 13.11 -2.56 8.05
N VAL A 26 12.60 -1.70 7.16
CA VAL A 26 11.15 -1.46 7.02
C VAL A 26 10.39 -2.71 6.58
N SER A 27 11.03 -3.61 5.83
CA SER A 27 10.44 -4.87 5.37
C SER A 27 10.62 -6.03 6.37
N ASP A 28 11.33 -5.82 7.48
CA ASP A 28 11.61 -6.86 8.47
C ASP A 28 10.53 -6.93 9.56
N SER A 29 10.36 -8.11 10.15
CA SER A 29 9.48 -8.28 11.31
C SER A 29 10.03 -7.49 12.49
N THR A 30 9.32 -6.41 12.84
CA THR A 30 9.75 -5.45 13.85
C THR A 30 8.84 -5.53 15.07
N VAL A 31 9.42 -5.71 16.25
CA VAL A 31 8.71 -5.62 17.53
C VAL A 31 8.87 -4.20 18.07
N TYR A 32 7.77 -3.54 18.38
CA TYR A 32 7.79 -2.19 18.96
C TYR A 32 7.26 -2.19 20.40
N PHE A 33 7.75 -1.23 21.17
CA PHE A 33 7.31 -0.97 22.54
C PHE A 33 6.97 0.51 22.68
N LEU A 34 5.77 0.81 23.14
CA LEU A 34 5.26 2.16 23.37
C LEU A 34 5.00 2.34 24.86
N ARG A 35 5.61 3.36 25.45
CA ARG A 35 5.35 3.73 26.83
C ARG A 35 4.09 4.60 26.91
N ASP A 36 3.12 4.19 27.71
CA ASP A 36 1.82 4.88 27.86
C ASP A 36 1.84 5.93 28.98
N THR A 37 2.93 6.01 29.75
CA THR A 37 3.10 6.94 30.87
C THR A 37 4.20 7.96 30.59
N LYS A 38 4.07 9.17 31.14
CA LYS A 38 5.13 10.20 31.06
C LYS A 38 6.31 9.90 32.01
N GLU A 39 6.04 9.13 33.06
CA GLU A 39 6.97 8.80 34.13
C GLU A 39 7.98 7.73 33.71
N ARG A 40 9.08 7.60 34.46
CA ARG A 40 10.03 6.50 34.23
C ARG A 40 9.37 5.18 34.65
N VAL A 41 9.45 4.19 33.78
CA VAL A 41 9.05 2.82 34.12
C VAL A 41 10.03 2.29 35.16
N THR A 42 9.51 1.85 36.30
CA THR A 42 10.30 1.18 37.34
C THR A 42 10.84 -0.14 36.81
N GLU A 43 12.14 -0.35 36.96
CA GLU A 43 12.80 -1.62 36.63
C GLU A 43 12.27 -2.72 37.57
N PRO A 44 11.62 -3.77 37.03
CA PRO A 44 11.15 -4.89 37.85
C PRO A 44 12.33 -5.68 38.40
N ASN A 45 12.19 -6.21 39.62
CA ASN A 45 13.26 -6.99 40.26
C ASN A 45 13.35 -8.42 39.72
N ASP A 46 12.23 -8.97 39.24
CA ASP A 46 12.15 -10.31 38.67
C ASP A 46 11.12 -10.41 37.52
N LEU A 47 11.12 -11.56 36.83
CA LEU A 47 10.25 -11.82 35.70
C LEU A 47 8.76 -11.86 36.09
N THR A 48 8.44 -12.24 37.32
CA THR A 48 7.07 -12.32 37.82
C THR A 48 6.51 -10.91 38.02
N GLU A 49 7.28 -10.02 38.64
CA GLU A 49 6.96 -8.60 38.77
C GLU A 49 6.91 -7.92 37.40
N ALA A 50 7.85 -8.24 36.49
CA ALA A 50 7.88 -7.69 35.14
C ALA A 50 6.60 -8.01 34.35
N ASN A 51 6.12 -9.25 34.41
CA ASN A 51 4.89 -9.67 33.73
C ASN A 51 3.62 -9.01 34.31
N GLU A 52 3.67 -8.53 35.55
CA GLU A 52 2.56 -7.83 36.20
C GLU A 52 2.59 -6.32 35.99
N VAL A 53 3.78 -5.72 35.93
CA VAL A 53 3.96 -4.25 35.90
C VAL A 53 4.10 -3.74 34.47
N LEU A 54 4.91 -4.38 33.62
CA LEU A 54 5.24 -3.87 32.28
C LEU A 54 4.01 -3.77 31.35
N PRO A 55 3.10 -4.76 31.28
CA PRO A 55 1.93 -4.66 30.39
C PRO A 55 0.98 -3.50 30.74
N LYS A 56 1.04 -2.97 31.97
CA LYS A 56 0.20 -1.85 32.43
C LYS A 56 0.74 -0.48 31.98
N VAL A 57 2.03 -0.41 31.66
CA VAL A 57 2.73 0.87 31.37
C VAL A 57 3.43 0.88 30.00
N ILE A 58 3.62 -0.30 29.39
CA ILE A 58 4.20 -0.50 28.07
C ILE A 58 3.22 -1.30 27.22
N LYS A 59 2.80 -0.70 26.11
CA LYS A 59 2.11 -1.37 25.01
C LYS A 59 3.17 -1.94 24.07
N PHE A 60 2.90 -3.08 23.46
CA PHE A 60 3.80 -3.67 22.49
C PHE A 60 3.02 -4.27 21.32
N GLY A 61 3.69 -4.43 20.20
CA GLY A 61 3.12 -5.05 19.02
C GLY A 61 4.19 -5.44 18.02
N VAL A 62 3.74 -6.09 16.95
CA VAL A 62 4.58 -6.51 15.84
C VAL A 62 4.12 -5.78 14.58
N LEU A 63 5.08 -5.31 13.80
CA LEU A 63 4.89 -4.81 12.44
C LEU A 63 5.59 -5.77 11.48
N THR A 64 4.96 -6.04 10.35
CA THR A 64 5.57 -6.76 9.22
C THR A 64 5.62 -5.84 8.00
N ASP A 65 6.18 -6.36 6.91
CA ASP A 65 6.20 -5.76 5.56
C ASP A 65 4.86 -5.15 5.10
N ASP A 66 3.73 -5.71 5.56
CA ASP A 66 2.37 -5.24 5.27
C ASP A 66 1.75 -4.37 6.39
N ALA A 67 2.52 -3.45 6.97
CA ALA A 67 2.06 -2.58 8.08
C ALA A 67 0.74 -1.81 7.77
N LEU A 68 0.52 -1.40 6.52
CA LEU A 68 -0.73 -0.75 6.09
C LEU A 68 -1.92 -1.70 6.07
N LEU A 69 -1.72 -2.95 5.64
CA LEU A 69 -2.76 -3.98 5.68
C LEU A 69 -3.09 -4.36 7.12
N MET A 70 -2.08 -4.47 7.98
CA MET A 70 -2.26 -4.68 9.42
C MET A 70 -3.04 -3.53 10.05
N LEU A 71 -2.70 -2.27 9.74
CA LEU A 71 -3.45 -1.10 10.20
C LEU A 71 -4.89 -1.11 9.69
N ARG A 72 -5.10 -1.39 8.41
CA ARG A 72 -6.43 -1.54 7.80
C ARG A 72 -7.27 -2.60 8.51
N ASN A 73 -6.66 -3.72 8.93
CA ASN A 73 -7.34 -4.80 9.64
C ASN A 73 -7.55 -4.49 11.14
N ALA A 74 -6.70 -3.66 11.73
CA ALA A 74 -6.79 -3.24 13.13
C ALA A 74 -7.80 -2.10 13.36
N VAL A 75 -7.91 -1.15 12.43
CA VAL A 75 -8.79 0.02 12.53
C VAL A 75 -10.28 -0.35 12.73
N PRO A 76 -10.84 -1.39 12.07
CA PRO A 76 -12.18 -1.87 12.35
C PRO A 76 -12.38 -2.43 13.76
N GLN A 77 -11.31 -2.93 14.38
CA GLN A 77 -11.33 -3.54 15.72
C GLN A 77 -11.18 -2.53 16.85
N VAL A 78 -10.79 -1.28 16.56
CA VAL A 78 -10.83 -0.18 17.54
C VAL A 78 -12.29 0.11 17.90
N ASN A 79 -12.64 -0.27 19.12
CA ASN A 79 -14.00 -0.12 19.63
C ASN A 79 -14.26 1.35 20.00
N VAL A 80 -15.09 2.03 19.19
CA VAL A 80 -15.50 3.42 19.43
C VAL A 80 -16.19 3.60 20.79
N ASN A 81 -16.73 2.52 21.37
CA ASN A 81 -17.35 2.55 22.70
C ASN A 81 -16.32 2.66 23.85
N LEU A 82 -15.07 2.21 23.66
CA LEU A 82 -13.99 2.34 24.65
C LEU A 82 -13.54 3.81 24.83
N LEU A 83 -13.54 4.59 23.74
CA LEU A 83 -13.28 6.04 23.77
C LEU A 83 -14.36 6.84 24.50
N GLY A 84 -15.60 6.35 24.54
CA GLY A 84 -16.68 6.98 25.30
C GLY A 84 -16.61 6.72 26.80
N THR A 85 -15.90 5.68 27.23
CA THR A 85 -15.83 5.28 28.64
C THR A 85 -14.68 5.98 29.38
N GLU A 86 -13.56 6.26 28.72
CA GLU A 86 -12.43 7.00 29.33
C GLU A 86 -12.73 8.48 29.61
N LEU A 87 -13.66 9.11 28.88
CA LEU A 87 -14.08 10.49 29.12
C LEU A 87 -15.19 10.62 30.17
N ALA A 88 -15.77 9.51 30.64
CA ALA A 88 -16.86 9.54 31.62
C ALA A 88 -16.37 9.59 33.07
N GLU A 89 -15.07 9.35 33.33
CA GLU A 89 -14.53 9.32 34.69
C GLU A 89 -13.99 10.67 35.20
N GLU A 90 -13.87 11.71 34.35
CA GLU A 90 -13.51 13.06 34.81
C GLU A 90 -14.54 14.14 34.44
N LYS A 91 -15.40 14.41 35.43
CA LYS A 91 -16.10 15.66 35.75
C LYS A 91 -17.24 16.17 34.85
N GLU A 92 -18.37 16.40 35.52
CA GLU A 92 -19.55 17.13 35.05
C GLU A 92 -19.21 18.55 34.57
N GLN A 93 -19.10 18.76 33.24
CA GLN A 93 -19.31 20.04 32.53
C GLN A 93 -19.73 19.74 31.07
N PRO A 94 -20.34 20.70 30.35
CA PRO A 94 -21.08 20.42 29.11
C PRO A 94 -20.13 20.22 27.91
N GLU A 95 -19.47 19.06 27.84
CA GLU A 95 -18.54 18.68 26.77
C GLU A 95 -19.11 17.59 25.83
N GLU A 96 -20.44 17.39 25.89
CA GLU A 96 -21.15 16.39 25.09
C GLU A 96 -21.10 16.68 23.58
N TYR A 97 -20.94 17.96 23.18
CA TYR A 97 -20.91 18.33 21.76
C TYR A 97 -19.57 18.05 21.08
N CYS A 98 -18.45 18.25 21.79
CA CYS A 98 -17.10 18.08 21.25
C CYS A 98 -16.74 16.59 21.11
N SER A 99 -17.11 15.78 22.10
CA SER A 99 -16.92 14.32 22.08
C SER A 99 -17.76 13.62 21.00
N VAL A 100 -18.98 14.10 20.74
CA VAL A 100 -19.83 13.59 19.66
C VAL A 100 -19.29 13.98 18.28
N GLN A 101 -18.79 15.21 18.12
CA GLN A 101 -18.19 15.64 16.86
C GLN A 101 -16.92 14.83 16.53
N MET A 102 -16.02 14.65 17.50
CA MET A 102 -14.82 13.82 17.31
C MET A 102 -15.17 12.35 17.04
N ARG A 103 -16.18 11.80 17.72
CA ARG A 103 -16.67 10.44 17.46
C ARG A 103 -17.19 10.29 16.02
N ASN A 104 -17.95 11.27 15.53
CA ASN A 104 -18.47 11.26 14.17
C ASN A 104 -17.36 11.42 13.13
N GLU A 105 -16.36 12.28 13.39
CA GLU A 105 -15.20 12.46 12.52
C GLU A 105 -14.34 11.19 12.44
N ILE A 106 -14.07 10.51 13.58
CA ILE A 106 -13.35 9.24 13.63
C ILE A 106 -14.15 8.13 12.93
N GLN A 107 -15.48 8.11 13.10
CA GLN A 107 -16.35 7.16 12.41
C GLN A 107 -16.38 7.38 10.88
N MET A 108 -16.39 8.63 10.41
CA MET A 108 -16.26 8.95 8.99
C MET A 108 -14.88 8.58 8.45
N ASN A 109 -13.81 8.88 9.19
CA ASN A 109 -12.45 8.51 8.79
C ASN A 109 -12.26 6.99 8.75
N ARG A 110 -12.90 6.24 9.67
CA ARG A 110 -12.92 4.77 9.65
C ARG A 110 -13.59 4.22 8.38
N GLN A 111 -14.71 4.81 7.95
CA GLN A 111 -15.32 4.45 6.67
C GLN A 111 -14.34 4.69 5.52
N LYS A 112 -13.68 5.85 5.47
CA LYS A 112 -12.69 6.21 4.44
C LYS A 112 -11.48 5.26 4.38
N VAL A 113 -10.94 4.81 5.51
CA VAL A 113 -9.83 3.83 5.56
C VAL A 113 -10.27 2.44 5.08
N THR A 114 -11.56 2.11 5.22
CA THR A 114 -12.09 0.81 4.80
C THR A 114 -12.52 0.80 3.32
N THR A 115 -12.98 1.95 2.78
CA THR A 115 -13.49 2.08 1.40
C THR A 115 -12.46 2.46 0.34
N GLN A 116 -11.16 2.49 0.66
CA GLN A 116 -10.12 2.67 -0.37
C GLN A 116 -10.06 1.53 -1.41
N GLU A 117 -10.89 0.50 -1.28
CA GLU A 117 -11.23 -0.42 -2.37
C GLU A 117 -12.60 -0.06 -2.96
N THR A 118 -12.69 1.02 -3.72
CA THR A 118 -13.85 1.25 -4.59
C THR A 118 -13.38 1.26 -6.04
N GLU A 119 -13.84 0.26 -6.78
CA GLU A 119 -13.97 0.26 -8.25
C GLU A 119 -12.70 0.31 -9.12
N VAL A 120 -11.52 -0.07 -8.61
CA VAL A 120 -10.34 -0.40 -9.47
C VAL A 120 -10.50 -1.82 -10.09
N GLY A 121 -11.73 -2.20 -10.45
CA GLY A 121 -12.02 -3.52 -11.02
C GLY A 121 -11.91 -3.55 -12.55
N ASP A 122 -12.22 -2.43 -13.20
CA ASP A 122 -12.38 -2.36 -14.67
C ASP A 122 -11.18 -1.73 -15.39
N MET A 123 -10.21 -1.21 -14.63
CA MET A 123 -8.99 -0.55 -15.12
C MET A 123 -7.76 -1.44 -14.89
N LYS A 124 -7.79 -2.66 -15.42
CA LYS A 124 -6.68 -3.62 -15.31
C LYS A 124 -6.11 -3.98 -16.68
N LEU A 125 -4.78 -3.91 -16.83
CA LEU A 125 -4.07 -4.38 -18.02
C LEU A 125 -4.05 -5.92 -18.04
N GLU A 126 -4.58 -6.52 -19.10
CA GLU A 126 -4.53 -7.97 -19.29
C GLU A 126 -3.15 -8.41 -19.78
N MET A 127 -2.47 -9.25 -19.01
CA MET A 127 -1.14 -9.72 -19.37
C MET A 127 -1.16 -10.65 -20.59
N PRO A 128 -0.11 -10.62 -21.42
CA PRO A 128 -0.01 -11.53 -22.56
C PRO A 128 0.03 -12.99 -22.09
N THR A 129 -0.63 -13.88 -22.83
CA THR A 129 -0.62 -15.33 -22.54
C THR A 129 0.61 -16.04 -23.10
N VAL A 130 1.45 -15.34 -23.87
CA VAL A 130 2.66 -15.88 -24.49
C VAL A 130 3.81 -15.94 -23.48
N ASN A 131 4.68 -16.94 -23.61
CA ASN A 131 5.83 -17.08 -22.74
C ASN A 131 6.88 -15.99 -23.03
N LEU A 132 7.17 -15.16 -22.02
CA LEU A 132 8.15 -14.09 -22.08
C LEU A 132 9.49 -14.47 -21.46
N ASP A 133 9.80 -15.72 -21.12
CA ASP A 133 11.07 -16.11 -20.48
C ASP A 133 12.31 -15.97 -21.39
N GLY A 134 12.12 -15.73 -22.69
CA GLY A 134 13.20 -15.56 -23.66
C GLY A 134 13.90 -14.20 -23.64
N GLU A 135 15.01 -14.09 -24.38
CA GLU A 135 15.68 -12.82 -24.67
C GLU A 135 14.86 -11.97 -25.64
N VAL A 136 14.84 -10.65 -25.42
CA VAL A 136 14.07 -9.68 -26.21
C VAL A 136 14.35 -9.79 -27.71
N THR A 137 15.62 -9.88 -28.09
CA THR A 137 16.07 -9.97 -29.50
C THR A 137 15.66 -11.28 -30.19
N VAL A 138 15.48 -12.36 -29.42
CA VAL A 138 15.02 -13.66 -29.94
C VAL A 138 13.50 -13.62 -30.11
N LEU A 139 12.77 -13.14 -29.09
CA LEU A 139 11.31 -13.03 -29.10
C LEU A 139 10.82 -12.08 -30.21
N ALA A 140 11.52 -10.96 -30.43
CA ALA A 140 11.22 -10.01 -31.50
C ALA A 140 11.33 -10.59 -32.92
N ARG A 141 12.04 -11.71 -33.08
CA ARG A 141 12.18 -12.40 -34.38
C ARG A 141 11.15 -13.51 -34.59
N VAL A 142 10.30 -13.79 -33.60
CA VAL A 142 9.26 -14.82 -33.68
C VAL A 142 7.93 -14.15 -34.04
N PRO A 143 7.45 -14.27 -35.29
CA PRO A 143 6.28 -13.53 -35.75
C PRO A 143 5.01 -13.82 -34.94
N GLU A 144 4.81 -15.08 -34.52
CA GLU A 144 3.68 -15.49 -33.71
C GLU A 144 3.65 -14.81 -32.33
N VAL A 145 4.84 -14.62 -31.72
CA VAL A 145 4.97 -13.91 -30.44
C VAL A 145 4.69 -12.42 -30.65
N VAL A 146 5.30 -11.82 -31.67
CA VAL A 146 5.10 -10.39 -31.99
C VAL A 146 3.62 -10.09 -32.26
N GLU A 147 2.93 -10.87 -33.08
CA GLU A 147 1.50 -10.67 -33.39
C GLU A 147 0.60 -10.77 -32.14
N ALA A 148 0.91 -11.72 -31.25
CA ALA A 148 0.20 -11.84 -29.97
C ALA A 148 0.45 -10.63 -29.05
N LEU A 149 1.69 -10.14 -29.01
CA LEU A 149 2.07 -8.95 -28.24
C LEU A 149 1.47 -7.67 -28.82
N GLU A 150 1.38 -7.55 -30.14
CA GLU A 150 0.70 -6.43 -30.81
C GLU A 150 -0.79 -6.40 -30.47
N SER A 151 -1.44 -7.56 -30.47
CA SER A 151 -2.84 -7.69 -30.07
C SER A 151 -3.06 -7.29 -28.61
N CYS A 152 -2.14 -7.67 -27.73
CA CYS A 152 -2.13 -7.28 -26.33
C CYS A 152 -1.92 -5.76 -26.17
N ALA A 153 -0.93 -5.20 -26.85
CA ALA A 153 -0.61 -3.78 -26.86
C ALA A 153 -1.77 -2.91 -27.37
N MET A 154 -2.46 -3.32 -28.44
CA MET A 154 -3.66 -2.63 -28.93
C MET A 154 -4.79 -2.65 -27.89
N THR A 155 -4.94 -3.75 -27.17
CA THR A 155 -5.94 -3.88 -26.09
C THR A 155 -5.60 -2.92 -24.94
N TRP A 156 -4.34 -2.86 -24.53
CA TRP A 156 -3.86 -1.90 -23.53
C TRP A 156 -4.06 -0.46 -23.97
N GLN A 157 -3.68 -0.12 -25.20
CA GLN A 157 -3.84 1.22 -25.77
C GLN A 157 -5.31 1.66 -25.73
N LYS A 158 -6.22 0.78 -26.14
CA LYS A 158 -7.67 1.06 -26.12
C LYS A 158 -8.17 1.27 -24.69
N LEU A 159 -7.78 0.42 -23.76
CA LEU A 159 -8.16 0.52 -22.35
C LEU A 159 -7.68 1.83 -21.75
N LEU A 160 -6.39 2.14 -21.86
CA LEU A 160 -5.78 3.36 -21.35
C LEU A 160 -6.42 4.62 -21.95
N SER A 161 -6.63 4.62 -23.28
CA SER A 161 -7.29 5.74 -23.97
C SER A 161 -8.72 5.95 -23.51
N THR A 162 -9.45 4.86 -23.23
CA THR A 162 -10.84 4.92 -22.77
C THR A 162 -10.89 5.43 -21.33
N ALA A 163 -10.07 4.87 -20.45
CA ALA A 163 -9.96 5.29 -19.06
C ALA A 163 -9.58 6.78 -18.94
N LEU A 164 -8.59 7.26 -19.70
CA LEU A 164 -8.21 8.68 -19.71
C LEU A 164 -9.37 9.58 -20.16
N LYS A 165 -10.07 9.20 -21.23
CA LYS A 165 -11.23 9.95 -21.74
C LYS A 165 -12.38 9.98 -20.73
N GLU A 166 -12.63 8.89 -20.03
CA GLU A 166 -13.67 8.82 -18.99
C GLU A 166 -13.30 9.69 -17.80
N GLN A 167 -12.07 9.57 -17.30
CA GLN A 167 -11.58 10.39 -16.18
C GLN A 167 -11.64 11.89 -16.53
N LEU A 168 -11.28 12.29 -17.76
CA LEU A 168 -11.38 13.68 -18.22
C LEU A 168 -12.82 14.22 -18.30
N LYS A 169 -13.82 13.35 -18.49
CA LYS A 169 -15.23 13.74 -18.56
C LYS A 169 -15.90 13.81 -17.18
N LYS A 170 -15.37 13.11 -16.18
CA LYS A 170 -15.93 13.12 -14.83
C LYS A 170 -15.84 14.53 -14.22
N VAL A 171 -16.84 14.86 -13.43
CA VAL A 171 -16.91 16.09 -12.64
C VAL A 171 -17.17 15.72 -11.17
N PRO A 172 -16.82 16.59 -10.21
CA PRO A 172 -17.13 16.35 -8.81
C PRO A 172 -18.62 16.05 -8.60
N GLN A 173 -18.92 15.02 -7.82
CA GLN A 173 -20.30 14.70 -7.46
C GLN A 173 -20.69 15.48 -6.21
N GLY A 174 -21.52 16.51 -6.40
CA GLY A 174 -22.02 17.37 -5.32
C GLY A 174 -21.33 18.73 -5.26
N ASP A 175 -21.85 19.59 -4.42
CA ASP A 175 -21.40 20.97 -4.28
C ASP A 175 -20.45 21.14 -3.09
N GLY A 176 -19.38 21.91 -3.30
CA GLY A 176 -18.48 22.36 -2.24
C GLY A 176 -17.16 21.59 -2.14
N PRO A 177 -16.27 22.03 -1.23
CA PRO A 177 -14.86 21.63 -1.23
C PRO A 177 -14.63 20.14 -0.93
N LEU A 178 -15.51 19.49 -0.18
CA LEU A 178 -15.39 18.07 0.13
C LEU A 178 -15.64 17.19 -1.11
N ALA A 179 -16.61 17.56 -1.95
CA ALA A 179 -16.90 16.85 -3.20
C ALA A 179 -15.72 16.92 -4.17
N GLU A 180 -15.02 18.06 -4.22
CA GLU A 180 -13.79 18.19 -5.00
C GLU A 180 -12.66 17.31 -4.47
N VAL A 181 -12.44 17.29 -3.15
CA VAL A 181 -11.38 16.46 -2.54
C VAL A 181 -11.61 14.98 -2.81
N ASP A 182 -12.84 14.50 -2.63
CA ASP A 182 -13.14 13.09 -2.86
C ASP A 182 -13.06 12.74 -4.37
N PHE A 183 -13.48 13.65 -5.25
CA PHE A 183 -13.27 13.51 -6.71
C PHE A 183 -11.79 13.41 -7.09
N TRP A 184 -10.94 14.30 -6.56
CA TRP A 184 -9.51 14.27 -6.87
C TRP A 184 -8.82 13.05 -6.28
N ARG A 185 -9.26 12.57 -5.11
CA ARG A 185 -8.77 11.32 -4.52
C ARG A 185 -9.12 10.13 -5.41
N GLU A 186 -10.39 9.98 -5.80
CA GLU A 186 -10.83 8.88 -6.69
C GLU A 186 -10.09 8.91 -8.03
N ARG A 187 -9.92 10.09 -8.63
CA ARG A 187 -9.16 10.25 -9.87
C ARG A 187 -7.70 9.84 -9.68
N ASN A 188 -7.06 10.29 -8.60
CA ASN A 188 -5.68 9.95 -8.29
C ASN A 188 -5.49 8.45 -8.08
N ASP A 189 -6.38 7.80 -7.33
CA ASP A 189 -6.31 6.37 -7.04
C ASP A 189 -6.41 5.55 -8.33
N ASN A 190 -7.34 5.92 -9.24
CA ASN A 190 -7.50 5.27 -10.54
C ASN A 190 -6.28 5.45 -11.46
N LEU A 191 -5.79 6.69 -11.62
CA LEU A 191 -4.67 6.99 -12.53
C LEU A 191 -3.34 6.46 -11.99
N SER A 192 -3.12 6.53 -10.67
CA SER A 192 -1.93 5.97 -10.04
C SER A 192 -1.91 4.44 -10.15
N ALA A 193 -3.04 3.75 -9.94
CA ALA A 193 -3.13 2.31 -10.14
C ALA A 193 -2.82 1.89 -11.59
N LEU A 194 -3.32 2.62 -12.59
CA LEU A 194 -2.96 2.39 -13.99
C LEU A 194 -1.47 2.68 -14.24
N THR A 195 -0.95 3.77 -13.69
CA THR A 195 0.47 4.13 -13.82
C THR A 195 1.37 3.05 -13.25
N GLU A 196 1.07 2.51 -12.07
CA GLU A 196 1.83 1.40 -11.48
C GLU A 196 1.75 0.13 -12.33
N GLN A 197 0.59 -0.20 -12.89
CA GLN A 197 0.48 -1.35 -13.81
C GLN A 197 1.39 -1.21 -15.04
N THR A 198 1.57 0.01 -15.57
CA THR A 198 2.49 0.21 -16.71
C THR A 198 3.96 0.01 -16.35
N LYS A 199 4.31 0.06 -15.06
CA LYS A 199 5.68 -0.15 -14.57
C LYS A 199 6.01 -1.62 -14.32
N LEU A 200 5.03 -2.52 -14.41
CA LEU A 200 5.26 -3.95 -14.22
C LEU A 200 6.32 -4.46 -15.21
N SER A 201 7.24 -5.30 -14.73
CA SER A 201 8.36 -5.82 -15.53
C SER A 201 7.90 -6.54 -16.79
N GLU A 202 6.77 -7.23 -16.72
CA GLU A 202 6.13 -7.88 -17.86
C GLU A 202 5.71 -6.87 -18.95
N VAL A 203 5.06 -5.78 -18.56
CA VAL A 203 4.63 -4.70 -19.48
C VAL A 203 5.85 -4.03 -20.12
N GLN A 204 6.89 -3.73 -19.32
CA GLN A 204 8.14 -3.16 -19.85
C GLN A 204 8.81 -4.11 -20.85
N LYS A 205 8.85 -5.40 -20.56
CA LYS A 205 9.41 -6.41 -21.46
C LYS A 205 8.65 -6.51 -22.79
N VAL A 206 7.31 -6.44 -22.74
CA VAL A 206 6.49 -6.39 -23.97
C VAL A 206 6.83 -5.17 -24.82
N LEU A 207 6.93 -3.99 -24.21
CA LEU A 207 7.28 -2.76 -24.91
C LEU A 207 8.67 -2.84 -25.55
N GLU A 208 9.66 -3.41 -24.85
CA GLU A 208 11.00 -3.63 -25.39
C GLU A 208 11.00 -4.58 -26.59
N ILE A 209 10.24 -5.69 -26.51
CA ILE A 209 10.13 -6.66 -27.62
C ILE A 209 9.48 -6.02 -28.85
N LEU A 210 8.40 -5.27 -28.67
CA LEU A 210 7.70 -4.60 -29.77
C LEU A 210 8.55 -3.49 -30.40
N GLN A 211 9.35 -2.78 -29.59
CA GLN A 211 10.30 -1.79 -30.06
C GLN A 211 11.44 -2.43 -30.88
N GLU A 212 12.01 -3.54 -30.41
CA GLU A 212 13.05 -4.29 -31.12
C GLU A 212 12.50 -4.93 -32.42
N ALA A 213 11.23 -5.34 -32.43
CA ALA A 213 10.55 -5.85 -33.62
C ALA A 213 10.16 -4.75 -34.62
N GLU A 214 10.44 -3.47 -34.31
CA GLU A 214 10.03 -2.30 -35.10
C GLU A 214 8.51 -2.28 -35.37
N SER A 215 7.70 -2.74 -34.41
CA SER A 215 6.25 -2.83 -34.58
C SER A 215 5.59 -1.44 -34.61
N GLU A 216 4.69 -1.25 -35.57
CA GLU A 216 3.95 0.00 -35.78
C GLU A 216 3.07 0.38 -34.57
N CYS A 217 2.56 -0.60 -33.81
CA CYS A 217 1.69 -0.35 -32.65
C CYS A 217 2.40 0.32 -31.47
N THR A 218 3.74 0.24 -31.43
CA THR A 218 4.56 0.79 -30.34
C THR A 218 4.41 2.30 -30.23
N GLY A 219 4.32 3.01 -31.37
CA GLY A 219 4.23 4.47 -31.40
C GLY A 219 2.98 5.00 -30.71
N ASP A 220 1.81 4.49 -31.10
CA ASP A 220 0.54 4.95 -30.55
C ASP A 220 0.39 4.58 -29.07
N LEU A 221 0.87 3.40 -28.66
CA LEU A 221 0.87 2.99 -27.25
C LEU A 221 1.75 3.90 -26.40
N GLN A 222 2.94 4.29 -26.88
CA GLN A 222 3.84 5.21 -26.16
C GLN A 222 3.24 6.61 -25.96
N VAL A 223 2.44 7.10 -26.92
CA VAL A 223 1.70 8.36 -26.76
C VAL A 223 0.73 8.25 -25.58
N VAL A 224 -0.08 7.20 -25.54
CA VAL A 224 -1.07 7.00 -24.47
C VAL A 224 -0.41 6.76 -23.11
N LEU A 225 0.73 6.06 -23.07
CA LEU A 225 1.53 5.90 -21.85
C LEU A 225 2.15 7.21 -21.36
N SER A 226 2.50 8.11 -22.28
CA SER A 226 3.01 9.44 -21.94
C SER A 226 1.89 10.34 -21.40
N ASP A 227 0.70 10.28 -21.98
CA ASP A 227 -0.48 11.03 -21.53
C ASP A 227 -0.97 10.61 -20.13
N LEU A 228 -0.61 9.41 -19.68
CA LEU A 228 -0.94 8.90 -18.35
C LEU A 228 -0.02 9.47 -17.24
N ARG A 229 1.19 9.91 -17.59
CA ARG A 229 2.24 10.36 -16.64
C ARG A 229 2.23 11.87 -16.44
#